data_AF-A0A7Y6RB80-F1
#
_entry.id   AF-A0A7Y6RB80-F1
#
_cell.length_a   1.000
_cell.length_b   1.000
_cell.length_c   1.000
_cell.angle_alpha   90.00
_cell.angle_beta   90.00
_cell.angle_gamma   90.00
#
_symmetry.space_group_name_H-M   'P 1'
#
loop_
_entity.id
_entity.type
_entity.pdbx_description
1 polymer ?
#
loop_
_entity_poly.entity_id
_entity_poly.type
_entity_poly.pdbx_seq_one_letter_code
_entity_poly.pdbx_strand_id
1 'polypeptide(L)'
;MGSWKFIAALVAGIFIIGWLADDPDAGEDGGASSASASAESAPKSEATVDEVEEEDPLEEEPKQPVARAPLRSWQVTERTSAIDDSRNVWLTVRSRERISHWLGKPSRHATLTLRCMENTTSLILNMNDNHMADIQSYGDVTFRLDSEQAFTRSLRESTDNQMLGLWSGGLSIPVIKRMFDHDQITVRATPYNQGPITVTFPAHSLREQIEPLREACHW
;
A
#
# COMPACT_ATOMS: atom_id res chain seq x y z
N MET A 1 -39.12 -17.37 32.52
CA MET A 1 -38.51 -18.47 33.29
C MET A 1 -38.44 -19.68 32.38
N GLY A 2 -37.24 -20.09 31.97
CA GLY A 2 -37.04 -21.17 31.01
C GLY A 2 -35.56 -21.39 30.78
N SER A 3 -34.97 -22.22 31.64
CA SER A 3 -33.57 -22.63 31.71
C SER A 3 -33.11 -23.32 30.41
N TRP A 4 -32.01 -22.87 29.80
CA TRP A 4 -31.24 -23.71 28.87
C TRP A 4 -29.84 -23.95 29.42
N LYS A 5 -29.49 -25.23 29.51
CA LYS A 5 -28.32 -25.79 30.18
C LYS A 5 -27.06 -25.67 29.32
N PHE A 6 -25.95 -25.41 30.01
CA PHE A 6 -24.57 -25.50 29.52
C PHE A 6 -24.25 -26.92 29.03
N ILE A 7 -23.52 -27.03 27.91
CA ILE A 7 -22.69 -28.20 27.59
C ILE A 7 -21.29 -27.67 27.26
N ALA A 8 -20.40 -27.84 28.22
CA ALA A 8 -18.96 -27.75 28.04
C ALA A 8 -18.46 -29.10 27.53
N ALA A 9 -17.68 -29.12 26.46
CA ALA A 9 -16.93 -30.29 26.03
C ALA A 9 -15.43 -29.93 26.05
N LEU A 10 -14.77 -30.46 27.08
CA LEU A 10 -13.32 -30.58 27.22
C LEU A 10 -12.80 -31.56 26.17
N VAL A 11 -11.79 -31.16 25.40
CA VAL A 11 -10.90 -32.11 24.71
C VAL A 11 -9.46 -31.74 25.09
N ALA A 12 -8.89 -32.54 25.99
CA ALA A 12 -7.45 -32.73 26.17
C ALA A 12 -6.87 -33.24 24.84
N GLY A 13 -5.75 -32.74 24.30
CA GLY A 13 -4.45 -32.59 24.94
C GLY A 13 -3.55 -33.73 24.44
N ILE A 14 -2.72 -33.48 23.43
CA ILE A 14 -1.55 -34.30 23.10
C ILE A 14 -0.40 -33.34 22.74
N PHE A 15 0.53 -33.20 23.68
CA PHE A 15 1.89 -32.72 23.47
C PHE A 15 2.73 -33.89 22.94
N ILE A 16 3.43 -33.70 21.82
CA ILE A 16 4.58 -34.55 21.48
C ILE A 16 5.82 -33.66 21.52
N ILE A 17 6.63 -33.92 22.54
CA ILE A 17 8.01 -33.49 22.68
C ILE A 17 8.86 -34.43 21.82
N GLY A 18 9.74 -33.87 20.98
CA GLY A 18 10.75 -34.63 20.26
C GLY A 18 11.95 -33.74 19.94
N TRP A 19 12.96 -33.81 20.81
CA TRP A 19 14.33 -33.31 20.63
C TRP A 19 15.24 -34.51 20.33
N LEU A 20 16.10 -34.40 19.31
CA LEU A 20 17.35 -35.15 19.05
C LEU A 20 17.98 -34.50 17.79
N ALA A 21 19.01 -33.65 17.85
CA ALA A 21 20.44 -33.85 18.18
C ALA A 21 21.25 -34.57 17.07
N ASP A 22 22.40 -33.95 16.74
CA ASP A 22 23.60 -34.40 15.98
C ASP A 22 23.45 -34.67 14.46
N ASP A 23 24.38 -34.31 13.56
CA ASP A 23 25.85 -34.17 13.64
C ASP A 23 26.39 -33.09 12.66
N PRO A 24 27.65 -32.64 12.82
CA PRO A 24 28.40 -31.70 11.99
C PRO A 24 29.13 -32.41 10.84
N ASP A 25 29.44 -31.68 9.76
CA ASP A 25 30.53 -32.11 8.87
C ASP A 25 31.37 -30.91 8.44
N ALA A 26 32.65 -31.04 8.77
CA ALA A 26 33.76 -30.18 8.40
C ALA A 26 34.54 -30.86 7.26
N GLY A 27 35.05 -30.03 6.35
CA GLY A 27 36.10 -30.33 5.36
C GLY A 27 36.51 -28.96 4.76
N GLU A 28 37.68 -28.35 4.97
CA GLU A 28 39.07 -28.84 4.84
C GLU A 28 39.23 -29.52 3.47
N ASP A 29 39.97 -29.03 2.45
CA ASP A 29 41.27 -28.35 2.33
C ASP A 29 41.30 -27.57 0.99
N GLY A 30 42.08 -26.52 0.71
CA GLY A 30 43.51 -26.32 0.87
C GLY A 30 44.08 -25.81 -0.48
N GLY A 31 45.07 -24.90 -0.46
CA GLY A 31 45.84 -24.57 -1.67
C GLY A 31 46.26 -23.11 -1.83
N ALA A 32 47.38 -22.76 -1.19
CA ALA A 32 48.07 -21.48 -1.27
C ALA A 32 48.92 -21.31 -2.55
N SER A 33 49.17 -20.06 -2.96
CA SER A 33 50.46 -19.52 -3.48
C SER A 33 50.23 -18.04 -3.87
N SER A 34 50.71 -17.00 -3.19
CA SER A 34 52.07 -16.52 -2.83
C SER A 34 52.70 -15.55 -3.84
N ALA A 35 53.46 -14.59 -3.27
CA ALA A 35 54.28 -13.50 -3.83
C ALA A 35 53.54 -12.17 -4.13
N SER A 36 54.01 -10.98 -3.73
CA SER A 36 55.22 -10.60 -2.98
C SER A 36 55.12 -9.14 -2.49
N ALA A 37 55.88 -8.86 -1.44
CA ALA A 37 55.97 -7.63 -0.67
C ALA A 37 56.50 -6.38 -1.42
N SER A 38 56.16 -5.21 -0.89
CA SER A 38 57.15 -4.15 -0.63
C SER A 38 56.70 -3.35 0.59
N ALA A 39 57.62 -3.27 1.55
CA ALA A 39 57.49 -2.54 2.81
C ALA A 39 58.29 -1.25 2.72
N GLU A 40 57.78 -0.17 3.31
CA GLU A 40 58.52 0.95 3.92
C GLU A 40 57.47 1.96 4.38
N SER A 41 57.55 2.68 5.48
CA SER A 41 58.27 2.63 6.75
C SER A 41 57.51 3.63 7.65
N ALA A 42 57.30 3.31 8.92
CA ALA A 42 56.75 4.27 9.87
C ALA A 42 57.84 5.26 10.33
N PRO A 43 57.44 6.43 10.84
CA PRO A 43 57.86 6.70 12.20
C PRO A 43 56.71 7.13 13.12
N LYS A 44 57.00 6.86 14.40
CA LYS A 44 56.22 7.02 15.61
C LYS A 44 56.52 8.39 16.23
N SER A 45 55.49 9.12 16.66
CA SER A 45 55.56 10.17 17.69
C SER A 45 54.14 10.36 18.23
N GLU A 46 53.84 9.85 19.42
CA GLU A 46 53.90 10.56 20.71
C GLU A 46 52.71 11.48 20.93
N ALA A 47 52.11 11.28 22.10
CA ALA A 47 50.83 11.78 22.52
C ALA A 47 50.85 13.27 22.89
N THR A 48 49.80 13.97 22.52
CA THR A 48 49.17 14.97 23.38
C THR A 48 47.67 14.67 23.43
N VAL A 49 47.17 14.55 24.66
CA VAL A 49 45.75 14.55 24.97
C VAL A 49 45.36 16.02 24.99
N ASP A 50 44.83 16.51 23.87
CA ASP A 50 44.25 17.84 23.78
C ASP A 50 42.73 17.73 23.95
N GLU A 51 42.30 18.34 25.06
CA GLU A 51 41.06 19.12 25.24
C GLU A 51 39.82 18.62 24.49
N VAL A 52 38.92 17.96 25.24
CA VAL A 52 37.52 17.78 24.83
C VAL A 52 36.88 19.16 24.78
N GLU A 53 36.80 19.76 23.60
CA GLU A 53 35.87 20.86 23.34
C GLU A 53 34.46 20.31 23.61
N GLU A 54 33.77 20.89 24.60
CA GLU A 54 32.33 20.71 24.77
C GLU A 54 31.67 21.19 23.47
N GLU A 55 31.24 20.25 22.62
CA GLU A 55 30.41 20.59 21.48
C GLU A 55 29.10 21.16 22.00
N ASP A 56 28.97 22.47 21.80
CA ASP A 56 27.78 23.28 22.01
C ASP A 56 26.55 22.51 21.49
N PRO A 57 25.51 22.27 22.30
CA PRO A 57 24.31 21.60 21.83
C PRO A 57 23.70 22.47 20.74
N LEU A 58 23.91 22.08 19.48
CA LEU A 58 23.28 22.69 18.32
C LEU A 58 21.79 22.83 18.62
N GLU A 59 21.37 24.06 18.87
CA GLU A 59 20.00 24.44 19.14
C GLU A 59 19.19 23.94 17.95
N GLU A 60 18.42 22.86 18.14
CA GLU A 60 17.56 22.32 17.09
C GLU A 60 16.51 23.39 16.77
N GLU A 61 16.77 24.15 15.71
CA GLU A 61 15.78 25.09 15.19
C GLU A 61 14.44 24.36 15.05
N PRO A 62 13.34 24.91 15.60
CA PRO A 62 12.05 24.24 15.56
C PRO A 62 11.70 23.97 14.10
N LYS A 63 11.67 22.68 13.72
CA LYS A 63 11.22 22.24 12.39
C LYS A 63 9.83 22.81 12.17
N GLN A 64 9.76 23.92 11.46
CA GLN A 64 8.50 24.53 11.08
C GLN A 64 7.67 23.44 10.41
N PRO A 65 6.37 23.28 10.77
CA PRO A 65 5.55 22.29 10.14
C PRO A 65 5.55 22.57 8.63
N VAL A 66 6.21 21.70 7.86
CA VAL A 66 6.26 21.79 6.41
C VAL A 66 4.80 21.87 5.96
N ALA A 67 4.40 23.03 5.45
CA ALA A 67 3.03 23.26 5.02
C ALA A 67 2.63 22.12 4.09
N ARG A 68 1.62 21.35 4.49
CA ARG A 68 1.14 20.22 3.68
C ARG A 68 0.76 20.77 2.31
N ALA A 69 1.39 20.25 1.26
CA ALA A 69 1.03 20.60 -0.11
C ALA A 69 -0.50 20.48 -0.28
N PRO A 70 -1.14 21.41 -1.01
CA PRO A 70 -2.60 21.44 -1.14
C PRO A 70 -3.08 20.08 -1.67
N LEU A 71 -4.06 19.51 -0.96
CA LEU A 71 -4.64 18.22 -1.31
C LEU A 71 -5.27 18.35 -2.70
N ARG A 72 -4.93 17.43 -3.61
CA ARG A 72 -5.51 17.42 -4.96
C ARG A 72 -6.97 17.02 -4.87
N SER A 73 -7.87 17.85 -5.39
CA SER A 73 -9.31 17.57 -5.44
C SER A 73 -9.62 16.43 -6.41
N TRP A 74 -10.80 15.82 -6.24
CA TRP A 74 -11.34 14.88 -7.22
C TRP A 74 -11.54 15.59 -8.57
N GLN A 75 -11.26 14.88 -9.65
CA GLN A 75 -11.49 15.34 -11.01
C GLN A 75 -12.70 14.61 -11.56
N VAL A 76 -13.74 15.37 -11.90
CA VAL A 76 -14.96 14.85 -12.52
C VAL A 76 -14.84 14.96 -14.03
N THR A 77 -15.16 13.90 -14.75
CA THR A 77 -15.24 13.88 -16.21
C THR A 77 -16.50 13.15 -16.63
N GLU A 78 -17.22 13.71 -17.60
CA GLU A 78 -18.46 13.16 -18.10
C GLU A 78 -18.38 12.94 -19.60
N ARG A 79 -19.00 11.85 -20.08
CA ARG A 79 -19.12 11.54 -21.50
C ARG A 79 -20.44 10.84 -21.77
N THR A 80 -21.03 11.06 -22.93
CA THR A 80 -22.14 10.24 -23.41
C THR A 80 -21.59 8.96 -24.03
N SER A 81 -22.17 7.82 -23.67
CA SER A 81 -21.88 6.53 -24.28
C SER A 81 -22.28 6.53 -25.76
N ALA A 82 -21.42 6.05 -26.64
CA ALA A 82 -21.75 5.88 -28.05
C ALA A 82 -22.54 4.58 -28.34
N ILE A 83 -22.73 3.73 -27.32
CA ILE A 83 -23.38 2.42 -27.46
C ILE A 83 -24.87 2.51 -27.14
N ASP A 84 -25.22 3.24 -26.07
CA ASP A 84 -26.57 3.28 -25.50
C ASP A 84 -27.02 4.68 -25.04
N ASP A 85 -26.27 5.72 -25.41
CA ASP A 85 -26.52 7.13 -25.03
C ASP A 85 -26.52 7.40 -23.51
N SER A 86 -26.09 6.44 -22.68
CA SER A 86 -26.00 6.60 -21.23
C SER A 86 -24.96 7.67 -20.85
N ARG A 87 -25.22 8.40 -19.75
CA ARG A 87 -24.28 9.35 -19.16
C ARG A 87 -23.21 8.57 -18.38
N ASN A 88 -21.99 8.56 -18.88
CA ASN A 88 -20.84 7.96 -18.20
C ASN A 88 -20.09 9.04 -17.41
N VAL A 89 -19.73 8.72 -16.17
CA VAL A 89 -19.11 9.65 -15.23
C VAL A 89 -17.89 9.01 -14.58
N TRP A 90 -16.79 9.74 -14.52
CA TRP A 90 -15.56 9.35 -13.84
C TRP A 90 -15.18 10.40 -12.81
N LEU A 91 -14.96 9.95 -11.57
CA LEU A 91 -14.33 10.70 -10.50
C LEU A 91 -12.95 10.11 -10.26
N THR A 92 -11.90 10.89 -10.48
CA THR A 92 -10.52 10.42 -10.31
C THR A 92 -9.77 11.27 -9.30
N VAL A 93 -9.04 10.63 -8.39
CA VAL A 93 -8.12 11.28 -7.47
C VAL A 93 -6.75 10.62 -7.52
N ARG A 94 -5.69 11.42 -7.31
CA ARG A 94 -4.30 10.96 -7.30
C ARG A 94 -3.83 10.76 -5.86
N SER A 95 -3.01 9.74 -5.63
CA SER A 95 -2.35 9.54 -4.34
C SER A 95 -1.43 10.71 -3.98
N ARG A 96 -1.10 10.86 -2.69
CA ARG A 96 -0.09 11.82 -2.23
C ARG A 96 1.32 11.38 -2.63
N GLU A 97 1.58 10.09 -2.54
CA GLU A 97 2.86 9.46 -2.85
C GLU A 97 2.98 9.25 -4.36
N ARG A 98 4.21 9.32 -4.87
CA ARG A 98 4.58 8.79 -6.19
C ARG A 98 5.21 7.43 -5.98
N ILE A 99 4.78 6.45 -6.75
CA ILE A 99 5.26 5.07 -6.66
C ILE A 99 6.02 4.70 -7.92
N SER A 100 7.07 3.91 -7.79
CA SER A 100 7.86 3.43 -8.92
C SER A 100 7.06 2.43 -9.77
N HIS A 101 7.41 2.36 -11.05
CA HIS A 101 6.93 1.32 -11.94
C HIS A 101 8.03 0.26 -12.10
N TRP A 102 7.67 -1.03 -12.11
CA TRP A 102 8.62 -2.15 -12.15
C TRP A 102 9.61 -2.12 -13.32
N LEU A 103 9.16 -1.73 -14.52
CA LEU A 103 10.02 -1.50 -15.70
C LEU A 103 10.94 -0.26 -15.64
N GLY A 104 11.14 0.36 -14.48
CA GLY A 104 12.00 1.55 -14.35
C GLY A 104 11.43 2.81 -15.02
N LYS A 105 10.12 2.85 -15.33
CA LYS A 105 9.46 4.08 -15.81
C LYS A 105 9.44 5.14 -14.69
N PRO A 106 9.31 6.44 -15.04
CA PRO A 106 9.24 7.50 -14.02
C PRO A 106 8.16 7.23 -12.97
N SER A 107 8.47 7.50 -11.71
CA SER A 107 7.49 7.36 -10.63
C SER A 107 6.31 8.31 -10.84
N ARG A 108 5.08 7.81 -10.77
CA ARG A 108 3.84 8.60 -10.86
C ARG A 108 2.94 8.31 -9.66
N HIS A 109 1.93 9.14 -9.48
CA HIS A 109 0.90 8.88 -8.48
C HIS A 109 0.05 7.68 -8.89
N ALA A 110 -0.36 6.88 -7.91
CA ALA A 110 -1.47 5.96 -8.09
C ALA A 110 -2.77 6.75 -8.29
N THR A 111 -3.78 6.12 -8.88
CA THR A 111 -5.11 6.73 -9.04
C THR A 111 -6.20 5.84 -8.46
N LEU A 112 -7.11 6.46 -7.73
CA LEU A 112 -8.39 5.87 -7.34
C LEU A 112 -9.47 6.51 -8.20
N THR A 113 -10.22 5.67 -8.90
CA THR A 113 -11.27 6.09 -9.82
C THR A 113 -12.60 5.47 -9.42
N LEU A 114 -13.62 6.31 -9.24
CA LEU A 114 -15.01 5.90 -9.15
C LEU A 114 -15.65 6.16 -10.51
N ARG A 115 -16.33 5.19 -11.07
CA ARG A 115 -16.91 5.30 -12.42
C ARG A 115 -18.34 4.83 -12.44
N CYS A 116 -19.24 5.61 -13.02
CA CYS A 116 -20.50 5.12 -13.57
C CYS A 116 -20.31 4.95 -15.08
N MET A 117 -20.50 3.74 -15.59
CA MET A 117 -20.47 3.45 -17.02
C MET A 117 -21.60 2.50 -17.35
N GLU A 118 -22.48 2.88 -18.30
CA GLU A 118 -23.61 2.05 -18.73
C GLU A 118 -24.42 1.53 -17.53
N ASN A 119 -24.82 2.47 -16.65
CA ASN A 119 -25.55 2.20 -15.40
C ASN A 119 -24.85 1.27 -14.39
N THR A 120 -23.53 1.06 -14.52
CA THR A 120 -22.73 0.26 -13.58
C THR A 120 -21.71 1.12 -12.85
N THR A 121 -21.80 1.13 -11.51
CA THR A 121 -20.80 1.77 -10.66
C THR A 121 -19.63 0.83 -10.36
N SER A 122 -18.40 1.30 -10.58
CA SER A 122 -17.15 0.59 -10.28
C SER A 122 -16.22 1.45 -9.41
N LEU A 123 -15.44 0.79 -8.56
CA LEU A 123 -14.28 1.37 -7.86
C LEU A 123 -13.01 0.74 -8.42
N ILE A 124 -12.08 1.55 -8.88
CA ILE A 124 -10.91 1.09 -9.65
C ILE A 124 -9.64 1.71 -9.06
N LEU A 125 -8.63 0.88 -8.82
CA LEU A 125 -7.32 1.24 -8.34
C LEU A 125 -6.28 0.98 -9.44
N ASN A 126 -5.54 2.00 -9.83
CA ASN A 126 -4.35 1.87 -10.69
C ASN A 126 -3.11 2.24 -9.88
N MET A 127 -2.15 1.33 -9.82
CA MET A 127 -0.91 1.49 -9.04
C MET A 127 0.24 1.93 -9.95
N ASN A 128 0.09 3.05 -10.66
CA ASN A 128 1.06 3.54 -11.65
C ASN A 128 1.36 2.47 -12.71
N ASP A 129 0.32 1.86 -13.27
CA ASP A 129 0.40 0.86 -14.34
C ASP A 129 1.27 -0.38 -14.01
N ASN A 130 1.58 -0.60 -12.73
CA ASN A 130 2.24 -1.82 -12.30
C ASN A 130 1.37 -3.03 -12.64
N HIS A 131 2.01 -4.16 -12.94
CA HIS A 131 1.31 -5.38 -13.26
C HIS A 131 0.56 -5.90 -12.04
N MET A 132 -0.77 -5.87 -12.08
CA MET A 132 -1.67 -6.33 -11.04
C MET A 132 -2.19 -7.73 -11.39
N ALA A 133 -2.59 -8.49 -10.37
CA ALA A 133 -3.23 -9.78 -10.53
C ALA A 133 -4.25 -9.98 -9.40
N ASP A 134 -5.26 -10.82 -9.62
CA ASP A 134 -6.21 -11.20 -8.58
C ASP A 134 -6.02 -12.65 -8.08
N ILE A 135 -5.04 -13.36 -8.65
CA ILE A 135 -4.73 -14.73 -8.27
C ILE A 135 -4.23 -14.79 -6.83
N GLN A 136 -4.62 -15.84 -6.10
CA GLN A 136 -4.27 -16.01 -4.69
C GLN A 136 -4.70 -14.77 -3.86
N SER A 137 -3.76 -14.10 -3.20
CA SER A 137 -4.00 -12.90 -2.38
C SER A 137 -3.61 -11.59 -3.08
N TYR A 138 -3.17 -11.61 -4.34
CA TYR A 138 -2.78 -10.38 -5.04
C TYR A 138 -3.97 -9.43 -5.28
N GLY A 139 -5.19 -9.97 -5.34
CA GLY A 139 -6.43 -9.18 -5.42
C GLY A 139 -6.89 -8.60 -4.08
N ASP A 140 -6.30 -8.99 -2.95
CA ASP A 140 -6.72 -8.52 -1.63
C ASP A 140 -6.16 -7.12 -1.35
N VAL A 141 -7.02 -6.12 -1.45
CA VAL A 141 -6.68 -4.72 -1.19
C VAL A 141 -7.14 -4.32 0.21
N THR A 142 -6.20 -3.83 1.01
CA THR A 142 -6.50 -3.26 2.33
C THR A 142 -6.81 -1.78 2.21
N PHE A 143 -7.93 -1.36 2.79
CA PHE A 143 -8.35 0.03 2.91
C PHE A 143 -8.35 0.45 4.36
N ARG A 144 -7.96 1.70 4.64
CA ARG A 144 -8.12 2.35 5.93
C ARG A 144 -8.64 3.77 5.70
N LEU A 145 -9.68 4.14 6.43
CA LEU A 145 -10.31 5.45 6.38
C LEU A 145 -9.83 6.22 7.59
N ASP A 146 -9.14 7.34 7.37
CA ASP A 146 -8.50 8.12 8.42
C ASP A 146 -7.71 7.25 9.44
N SER A 147 -8.15 7.24 10.70
CA SER A 147 -7.57 6.46 11.80
C SER A 147 -8.37 5.20 12.15
N GLU A 148 -9.44 4.89 11.41
CA GLU A 148 -10.31 3.74 11.68
C GLU A 148 -9.61 2.38 11.52
N GLN A 149 -10.28 1.32 11.94
CA GLN A 149 -9.84 -0.05 11.70
C GLN A 149 -9.79 -0.34 10.19
N ALA A 150 -8.64 -0.84 9.73
CA ALA A 150 -8.47 -1.24 8.34
C ALA A 150 -9.36 -2.45 8.00
N PHE A 151 -9.80 -2.51 6.75
CA PHE A 151 -10.60 -3.60 6.20
C PHE A 151 -10.10 -4.02 4.82
N THR A 152 -10.31 -5.28 4.46
CA THR A 152 -9.86 -5.82 3.18
C THR A 152 -11.03 -6.11 2.25
N ARG A 153 -10.82 -5.92 0.95
CA ARG A 153 -11.73 -6.36 -0.11
C ARG A 153 -10.92 -7.05 -1.20
N SER A 154 -11.44 -8.17 -1.71
CA SER A 154 -10.88 -8.83 -2.88
C SER A 154 -11.39 -8.11 -4.13
N LEU A 155 -10.48 -7.50 -4.87
CA LEU A 155 -10.70 -6.84 -6.14
C LEU A 155 -10.26 -7.77 -7.27
N ARG A 156 -10.82 -7.55 -8.47
CA ARG A 156 -10.47 -8.28 -9.69
C ARG A 156 -9.58 -7.42 -10.56
N GLU A 157 -8.58 -8.02 -11.18
CA GLU A 157 -7.71 -7.40 -12.16
C GLU A 157 -8.48 -6.93 -13.40
N SER A 158 -7.99 -5.86 -14.01
CA SER A 158 -8.44 -5.42 -15.33
C SER A 158 -7.91 -6.33 -16.42
N THR A 159 -8.54 -6.33 -17.59
CA THR A 159 -8.14 -7.15 -18.74
C THR A 159 -6.73 -6.86 -19.27
N ASP A 160 -6.21 -5.65 -19.02
CA ASP A 160 -4.83 -5.24 -19.33
C ASP A 160 -3.85 -5.50 -18.18
N ASN A 161 -4.32 -6.03 -17.05
CA ASN A 161 -3.56 -6.32 -15.83
C ASN A 161 -2.86 -5.09 -15.22
N GLN A 162 -3.40 -3.88 -15.41
CA GLN A 162 -2.82 -2.64 -14.86
C GLN A 162 -3.59 -2.08 -13.67
N MET A 163 -4.78 -2.63 -13.40
CA MET A 163 -5.70 -2.13 -12.40
C MET A 163 -6.30 -3.27 -11.59
N LEU A 164 -6.76 -2.95 -10.38
CA LEU A 164 -7.65 -3.79 -9.59
C LEU A 164 -8.99 -3.05 -9.42
N GLY A 165 -10.11 -3.74 -9.51
CA GLY A 165 -11.42 -3.12 -9.40
C GLY A 165 -12.47 -3.95 -8.69
N LEU A 166 -13.42 -3.25 -8.07
CA LEU A 166 -14.76 -3.74 -7.82
C LEU A 166 -15.59 -3.33 -9.04
N TRP A 167 -16.01 -4.30 -9.84
CA TRP A 167 -16.60 -4.04 -11.16
C TRP A 167 -18.13 -4.02 -11.18
N SER A 168 -18.78 -4.23 -10.03
CA SER A 168 -20.24 -4.19 -9.92
C SER A 168 -20.69 -3.18 -8.88
N GLY A 169 -21.90 -2.62 -9.07
CA GLY A 169 -22.48 -1.66 -8.13
C GLY A 169 -22.67 -2.26 -6.73
N GLY A 170 -23.14 -3.50 -6.65
CA GLY A 170 -23.36 -4.18 -5.35
C GLY A 170 -22.10 -4.35 -4.50
N LEU A 171 -20.91 -4.42 -5.12
CA LEU A 171 -19.64 -4.48 -4.41
C LEU A 171 -19.04 -3.09 -4.19
N SER A 172 -19.10 -2.22 -5.20
CA SER A 172 -18.46 -0.90 -5.20
C SER A 172 -19.18 0.10 -4.30
N ILE A 173 -20.50 0.21 -4.43
CA ILE A 173 -21.31 1.23 -3.77
C ILE A 173 -21.16 1.18 -2.24
N PRO A 174 -21.22 0.01 -1.57
CA PRO A 174 -21.01 -0.04 -0.12
C PRO A 174 -19.62 0.44 0.31
N VAL A 175 -18.58 0.16 -0.48
CA VAL A 175 -17.21 0.62 -0.19
C VAL A 175 -17.10 2.13 -0.39
N ILE A 176 -17.67 2.66 -1.48
CA ILE A 176 -17.69 4.09 -1.78
C ILE A 176 -18.45 4.87 -0.69
N LYS A 177 -19.62 4.38 -0.26
CA LYS A 177 -20.40 5.04 0.79
C LYS A 177 -19.64 5.14 2.11
N ARG A 178 -18.79 4.15 2.41
CA ARG A 178 -17.89 4.22 3.58
C ARG A 178 -16.81 5.28 3.44
N MET A 179 -16.46 5.72 2.24
CA MET A 179 -15.45 6.77 2.03
C MET A 179 -16.00 8.18 2.26
N PHE A 180 -17.32 8.34 2.37
CA PHE A 180 -17.92 9.64 2.62
C PHE A 180 -17.57 10.15 4.02
N ASP A 181 -17.44 11.47 4.13
CA ASP A 181 -17.13 12.19 5.38
C ASP A 181 -15.77 11.84 6.00
N HIS A 182 -14.86 11.26 5.22
CA HIS A 182 -13.47 11.03 5.59
C HIS A 182 -12.53 12.00 4.87
N ASP A 183 -11.38 12.27 5.49
CA ASP A 183 -10.38 13.17 4.93
C ASP A 183 -9.38 12.44 4.02
N GLN A 184 -9.09 11.18 4.34
CA GLN A 184 -8.13 10.37 3.60
C GLN A 184 -8.48 8.87 3.55
N ILE A 185 -8.10 8.25 2.45
CA ILE A 185 -8.18 6.80 2.23
C ILE A 185 -6.76 6.27 2.04
N THR A 186 -6.26 5.49 2.99
CA THR A 186 -5.02 4.73 2.81
C THR A 186 -5.33 3.37 2.20
N VAL A 187 -4.60 3.02 1.14
CA VAL A 187 -4.77 1.78 0.39
C VAL A 187 -3.44 1.04 0.35
N ARG A 188 -3.49 -0.26 0.61
CA ARG A 188 -2.36 -1.16 0.41
C ARG A 188 -2.75 -2.27 -0.56
N ALA A 189 -1.99 -2.38 -1.65
CA ALA A 189 -2.14 -3.41 -2.67
C ALA A 189 -0.75 -3.93 -3.07
N THR A 190 -0.69 -5.15 -3.59
CA THR A 190 0.57 -5.80 -3.96
C THR A 190 0.55 -6.06 -5.46
N PRO A 191 1.38 -5.35 -6.26
CA PRO A 191 1.58 -5.74 -7.64
C PRO A 191 2.22 -7.13 -7.75
N TYR A 192 1.97 -7.82 -8.85
CA TYR A 192 2.48 -9.18 -9.06
C TYR A 192 4.01 -9.21 -9.05
N ASN A 193 4.58 -10.21 -8.36
CA ASN A 193 6.02 -10.38 -8.16
C ASN A 193 6.74 -9.17 -7.53
N GLN A 194 6.04 -8.35 -6.75
CA GLN A 194 6.59 -7.19 -6.05
C GLN A 194 6.17 -7.18 -4.58
N GLY A 195 6.77 -6.28 -3.79
CA GLY A 195 6.34 -6.01 -2.43
C GLY A 195 5.05 -5.19 -2.36
N PRO A 196 4.34 -5.20 -1.20
CA PRO A 196 3.14 -4.41 -1.00
C PRO A 196 3.45 -2.91 -1.07
N ILE A 197 2.62 -2.17 -1.79
CA ILE A 197 2.71 -0.72 -1.92
C ILE A 197 1.55 -0.10 -1.13
N THR A 198 1.86 0.90 -0.30
CA THR A 198 0.87 1.68 0.44
C THR A 198 0.84 3.11 -0.07
N VAL A 199 -0.35 3.61 -0.36
CA VAL A 199 -0.59 4.98 -0.85
C VAL A 199 -1.78 5.59 -0.14
N THR A 200 -1.84 6.92 -0.08
CA THR A 200 -2.91 7.68 0.55
C THR A 200 -3.57 8.60 -0.46
N PHE A 201 -4.89 8.51 -0.58
CA PHE A 201 -5.71 9.38 -1.40
C PHE A 201 -6.43 10.41 -0.52
N PRO A 202 -6.52 11.69 -0.93
CA PRO A 202 -7.44 12.62 -0.31
C PRO A 202 -8.89 12.20 -0.59
N ALA A 203 -9.74 12.27 0.44
CA ALA A 203 -11.16 11.91 0.37
C ALA A 203 -12.09 13.09 0.66
N HIS A 204 -11.56 14.21 1.17
CA HIS A 204 -12.31 15.45 1.36
C HIS A 204 -13.15 15.81 0.12
N SER A 205 -14.35 16.33 0.36
CA SER A 205 -15.31 16.74 -0.68
C SER A 205 -15.78 15.63 -1.63
N LEU A 206 -15.52 14.35 -1.33
CA LEU A 206 -16.05 13.24 -2.15
C LEU A 206 -17.59 13.23 -2.17
N ARG A 207 -18.23 13.47 -1.01
CA ARG A 207 -19.70 13.46 -0.87
C ARG A 207 -20.38 14.41 -1.85
N GLU A 208 -19.82 15.60 -2.03
CA GLU A 208 -20.37 16.63 -2.92
C GLU A 208 -20.05 16.32 -4.38
N GLN A 209 -18.80 15.89 -4.65
CA GLN A 209 -18.33 15.71 -6.02
C GLN A 209 -18.91 14.47 -6.71
N ILE A 210 -19.37 13.47 -5.94
CA ILE A 210 -19.89 12.21 -6.48
C ILE A 210 -21.33 12.31 -7.00
N GLU A 211 -22.06 13.39 -6.74
CA GLU A 211 -23.48 13.50 -7.12
C GLU A 211 -23.75 13.22 -8.61
N PRO A 212 -22.97 13.74 -9.59
CA PRO A 212 -23.16 13.39 -11.01
C PRO A 212 -23.09 11.88 -11.29
N LEU A 213 -22.21 11.16 -10.59
CA LEU A 213 -22.05 9.70 -10.72
C LEU A 213 -23.27 8.98 -10.13
N ARG A 214 -23.75 9.43 -8.97
CA ARG A 214 -24.92 8.87 -8.29
C ARG A 214 -26.20 9.06 -9.10
N GLU A 215 -26.36 10.23 -9.70
CA GLU A 215 -27.47 10.51 -10.62
C GLU A 215 -27.43 9.56 -11.83
N ALA A 216 -26.26 9.43 -12.46
CA ALA A 216 -26.08 8.63 -13.68
C ALA A 216 -26.29 7.12 -13.46
N CYS A 217 -25.96 6.61 -12.26
CA CYS A 217 -26.10 5.19 -11.91
C CYS A 217 -27.23 4.91 -10.89
N HIS A 218 -28.04 5.92 -10.57
CA HIS A 218 -29.26 5.84 -9.78
C HIS A 218 -29.13 5.28 -8.34
N TRP A 219 -28.22 5.82 -7.49
CA TRP A 219 -28.02 5.31 -6.11
C TRP A 219 -27.62 6.31 -5.01
#